data_AF-A0A949XGN5-F1
#
_entry.id   AF-A0A949XGN5-F1
#
_cell.length_a   1.000
_cell.length_b   1.000
_cell.length_c   1.000
_cell.angle_alpha   90.00
_cell.angle_beta   90.00
_cell.angle_gamma   90.00
#
_symmetry.space_group_name_H-M   'P 1'
#
loop_
_entity.id
_entity.type
_entity.pdbx_description
1 polymer ?
#
loop_
_entity_poly.entity_id
_entity_poly.type
_entity_poly.pdbx_seq_one_letter_code
_entity_poly.pdbx_strand_id
1 'polypeptide(L)'
;MRVRIYRPSKTASQSGRAGTRHWLVEPELATPRTPEALMGWQQSGDTLGELGGRLKFASREEAVQFATARGWDMVVEEPAERHVTPRNYLDNFKIVRPQDEERQSRSG
;
A
#
# COMPACT_ATOMS: atom_id res chain seq x y z
N MET A 1 -8.35 -6.47 -19.67
CA MET A 1 -7.05 -6.08 -19.04
C MET A 1 -7.36 -5.71 -17.61
N ARG A 2 -6.67 -6.33 -16.64
CA ARG A 2 -7.00 -6.18 -15.23
C ARG A 2 -6.12 -5.14 -14.56
N VAL A 3 -6.73 -4.30 -13.74
CA VAL A 3 -6.07 -3.23 -12.97
C VAL A 3 -6.45 -3.32 -11.50
N ARG A 4 -5.48 -3.04 -10.63
CA ARG A 4 -5.68 -2.92 -9.19
C ARG A 4 -5.71 -1.46 -8.81
N ILE A 5 -6.78 -1.05 -8.14
CA ILE A 5 -6.97 0.29 -7.60
C ILE A 5 -6.80 0.20 -6.09
N TYR A 6 -5.73 0.79 -5.57
CA TYR A 6 -5.44 0.73 -4.13
C TYR A 6 -4.77 2.01 -3.65
N ARG A 7 -4.81 2.21 -2.34
CA ARG A 7 -4.08 3.28 -1.67
C ARG A 7 -2.87 2.67 -0.96
N PRO A 8 -1.64 3.04 -1.32
CA PRO A 8 -0.45 2.35 -0.84
C PRO A 8 -0.30 2.55 0.67
N SER A 9 0.03 1.45 1.34
CA SER A 9 0.42 1.49 2.75
C SER A 9 1.75 2.22 2.93
N LYS A 10 1.97 2.76 4.13
CA LYS A 10 3.24 3.37 4.48
C LYS A 10 4.37 2.34 4.35
N THR A 11 5.47 2.69 3.69
CA THR A 11 6.68 1.86 3.64
C THR A 11 7.15 1.56 5.05
N ALA A 12 7.29 0.28 5.41
CA ALA A 12 7.61 -0.15 6.77
C ALA A 12 8.90 0.51 7.31
N SER A 13 9.93 0.61 6.46
CA SER A 13 11.25 1.13 6.83
C SER A 13 11.34 2.66 6.85
N GLN A 14 10.36 3.38 6.27
CA GLN A 14 10.41 4.84 6.20
C GLN A 14 9.33 5.47 7.07
N SER A 15 9.63 6.58 7.74
CA SER A 15 8.65 7.26 8.59
C SER A 15 7.62 8.09 7.80
N GLY A 16 7.97 8.49 6.58
CA GLY A 16 7.20 9.38 5.71
C GLY A 16 5.84 8.82 5.28
N ARG A 17 4.83 9.70 5.24
CA ARG A 17 3.43 9.34 4.91
C ARG A 17 2.90 9.98 3.64
N ALA A 18 3.69 10.83 2.97
CA ALA A 18 3.25 11.57 1.79
C ALA A 18 2.76 10.64 0.67
N GLY A 19 3.44 9.51 0.46
CA GLY A 19 3.06 8.53 -0.56
C GLY A 19 1.73 7.83 -0.33
N THR A 20 1.22 7.83 0.91
CA THR A 20 -0.03 7.12 1.28
C THR A 20 -1.30 7.92 1.00
N ARG A 21 -1.22 9.14 0.45
CA ARG A 21 -2.41 10.00 0.25
C ARG A 21 -3.09 9.83 -1.10
N HIS A 22 -2.40 9.23 -2.06
CA HIS A 22 -2.88 9.09 -3.43
C HIS A 22 -3.44 7.71 -3.68
N TRP A 23 -4.45 7.63 -4.54
CA TRP A 23 -4.93 6.38 -5.10
C TRP A 23 -4.05 5.99 -6.28
N LEU A 24 -3.70 4.71 -6.38
CA LEU A 24 -2.86 4.17 -7.43
C LEU A 24 -3.67 3.18 -8.27
N VAL A 25 -3.60 3.34 -9.59
CA VAL A 25 -4.06 2.34 -10.55
C VAL A 25 -2.83 1.64 -11.12
N GLU A 26 -2.69 0.36 -10.78
CA GLU A 26 -1.58 -0.50 -11.21
C GLU A 26 -2.12 -1.59 -12.14
N PRO A 27 -1.61 -1.68 -13.39
CA PRO A 27 -1.99 -2.76 -14.30
C PRO A 27 -1.35 -4.07 -13.87
N GLU A 28 -2.06 -5.17 -14.04
CA GLU A 28 -1.50 -6.51 -13.85
C GLU A 28 -0.58 -6.83 -15.03
N LEU A 29 0.68 -7.17 -14.74
CA LEU A 29 1.66 -7.54 -15.77
C LEU A 29 1.22 -8.87 -16.40
N ALA A 30 0.94 -8.85 -17.71
CA ALA A 30 0.49 -10.04 -18.42
C ALA A 30 1.63 -11.02 -18.73
N THR A 31 2.87 -10.53 -18.79
CA THR A 31 4.04 -11.31 -19.23
C THR A 31 5.05 -11.47 -18.09
N PRO A 32 5.52 -12.71 -17.81
CA PRO A 32 6.59 -12.92 -16.84
C PRO A 32 7.90 -12.30 -17.32
N ARG A 33 8.58 -11.56 -16.44
CA ARG A 33 9.93 -11.04 -16.71
C ARG A 33 10.89 -12.21 -16.82
N THR A 34 11.57 -12.32 -17.96
CA THR A 34 12.51 -13.40 -18.23
C THR A 34 13.92 -12.83 -18.35
N PRO A 35 14.94 -13.45 -17.75
CA PRO A 35 16.32 -13.02 -17.95
C PRO A 35 16.73 -13.25 -19.41
N GLU A 36 17.36 -12.24 -20.01
CA GLU A 36 17.96 -12.34 -21.34
C GLU A 36 19.17 -13.28 -21.30
N ALA A 37 19.37 -14.05 -22.38
CA ALA A 37 20.27 -15.21 -22.39
C ALA A 37 21.77 -14.85 -22.36
N LEU A 38 22.16 -13.66 -22.84
CA LEU A 38 23.56 -13.25 -22.92
C LEU A 38 24.03 -12.53 -21.64
N MET A 39 23.30 -11.51 -21.21
CA MET A 39 23.71 -10.61 -20.12
C MET A 39 22.94 -10.85 -18.82
N GLY A 40 21.86 -11.63 -18.85
CA GLY A 40 21.01 -11.89 -17.68
C GLY A 40 20.13 -10.71 -17.25
N TRP A 41 20.01 -9.67 -18.09
CA TRP A 41 19.18 -8.51 -17.79
C TRP A 41 17.71 -8.89 -17.89
N GLN A 42 16.87 -8.29 -17.04
CA GLN A 42 15.44 -8.56 -17.08
C GLN A 42 14.83 -7.98 -18.35
N GLN A 43 14.39 -8.83 -19.26
CA GLN A 43 13.65 -8.43 -20.44
C GLN A 43 12.15 -8.56 -20.16
N SER A 44 11.39 -7.52 -20.53
CA SER A 44 9.94 -7.49 -20.46
C SER A 44 9.40 -7.18 -21.86
N GLY A 45 8.45 -7.98 -22.34
CA GLY A 45 7.75 -7.69 -23.61
C GLY A 45 6.61 -6.68 -23.46
N ASP A 46 6.32 -6.26 -22.23
CA ASP A 46 5.18 -5.39 -21.93
C ASP A 46 5.63 -3.93 -21.74
N THR A 47 5.22 -3.07 -22.67
CA THR A 47 5.54 -1.63 -22.68
C THR A 47 4.73 -0.86 -21.63
N LEU A 48 3.57 -1.40 -21.20
CA LEU A 48 2.74 -0.76 -20.17
C LEU A 48 3.37 -0.88 -18.78
N GLY A 49 4.21 -1.89 -18.55
CA GLY A 49 5.04 -2.00 -17.36
C GLY A 49 6.19 -0.97 -17.31
N GLU A 50 6.61 -0.44 -18.46
CA GLU A 50 7.73 0.52 -18.57
C GLU A 50 7.31 1.99 -18.45
N LEU A 51 6.07 2.35 -18.81
CA LEU A 51 5.55 3.74 -18.75
C LEU A 51 5.30 4.28 -17.32
N GLY A 52 5.97 3.73 -16.30
CA GLY A 52 5.88 4.23 -14.93
C GLY A 52 4.69 3.67 -14.14
N GLY A 53 4.11 2.55 -14.58
CA GLY A 53 3.40 1.49 -13.83
C GLY A 53 2.25 1.82 -12.88
N ARG A 54 2.07 3.06 -12.44
CA ARG A 54 1.16 3.46 -11.37
C ARG A 54 0.67 4.87 -11.62
N LEU A 55 -0.58 4.98 -12.05
CA LEU A 55 -1.23 6.27 -12.22
C LEU A 55 -1.74 6.75 -10.86
N LYS A 56 -1.41 8.00 -10.50
CA LYS A 56 -1.80 8.62 -9.23
C LYS A 56 -3.08 9.43 -9.39
N PHE A 57 -4.04 9.20 -8.52
CA PHE A 57 -5.31 9.90 -8.45
C PHE A 57 -5.53 10.49 -7.06
N ALA A 58 -6.36 11.54 -6.99
CA ALA A 58 -6.69 12.17 -5.72
C ALA A 58 -7.82 11.42 -5.00
N SER A 59 -8.78 10.88 -5.76
CA SER A 59 -9.94 10.15 -5.22
C SER A 59 -10.09 8.75 -5.79
N ARG A 60 -10.85 7.91 -5.08
CA ARG A 60 -11.20 6.56 -5.54
C ARG A 60 -12.08 6.64 -6.78
N GLU A 61 -13.02 7.58 -6.79
CA GLU A 61 -14.03 7.75 -7.83
C GLU A 61 -13.36 8.12 -9.16
N GLU A 62 -12.36 9.01 -9.12
CA GLU A 62 -11.60 9.41 -10.31
C GLU A 62 -10.84 8.22 -10.91
N ALA A 63 -10.20 7.41 -10.06
CA ALA A 63 -9.51 6.19 -10.48
C ALA A 63 -10.47 5.16 -11.11
N VAL A 64 -11.65 4.98 -10.52
CA VAL A 64 -12.70 4.06 -11.00
C VAL A 64 -13.29 4.54 -12.33
N GLN A 65 -13.62 5.82 -12.46
CA GLN A 65 -14.14 6.40 -13.70
C GLN A 65 -13.14 6.25 -14.83
N PHE A 66 -11.86 6.49 -14.55
CA PHE A 66 -10.80 6.33 -15.52
C PHE A 66 -10.62 4.89 -16.01
N ALA A 67 -10.64 3.91 -15.09
CA ALA A 67 -10.59 2.49 -15.45
C ALA A 67 -11.83 2.06 -16.25
N THR A 68 -13.01 2.57 -15.88
CA THR A 68 -14.27 2.30 -16.57
C THR A 68 -14.28 2.89 -17.99
N ALA A 69 -13.82 4.14 -18.15
CA ALA A 69 -13.73 4.81 -19.44
C ALA A 69 -12.78 4.11 -20.42
N ARG A 70 -11.78 3.39 -19.90
CA ARG A 70 -10.85 2.57 -20.69
C ARG A 70 -11.31 1.12 -20.89
N GLY A 71 -12.42 0.71 -20.28
CA GLY A 71 -12.93 -0.66 -20.35
C GLY A 71 -12.03 -1.69 -19.66
N TRP A 72 -11.38 -1.31 -18.56
CA TRP A 72 -10.50 -2.19 -17.80
C TRP A 72 -11.22 -2.90 -16.66
N ASP A 73 -10.87 -4.16 -16.41
CA ASP A 73 -11.38 -4.92 -15.27
C ASP A 73 -10.70 -4.42 -14.00
N MET A 74 -11.46 -3.86 -13.06
CA MET A 74 -10.90 -3.25 -11.85
C MET A 74 -11.12 -4.08 -10.58
N VAL A 75 -10.09 -4.14 -9.73
CA VAL A 75 -10.18 -4.63 -8.35
C VAL A 75 -9.87 -3.48 -7.42
N VAL A 76 -10.81 -3.13 -6.54
CA VAL A 76 -10.63 -2.04 -5.58
C VAL A 76 -10.27 -2.62 -4.22
N GLU A 77 -9.12 -2.20 -3.68
CA GLU A 77 -8.67 -2.53 -2.33
C GLU A 77 -8.82 -1.31 -1.42
N GLU A 78 -9.56 -1.49 -0.33
CA GLU A 78 -9.77 -0.43 0.64
C GLU A 78 -8.52 -0.19 1.49
N PRO A 79 -8.17 1.08 1.78
CA PRO A 79 -7.03 1.39 2.62
C PRO A 79 -7.23 0.90 4.04
N ALA A 80 -6.18 0.27 4.60
CA ALA A 80 -6.10 0.05 6.04
C ALA A 80 -5.85 1.38 6.76
N GLU A 81 -6.88 1.95 7.36
CA GLU A 81 -6.75 3.17 8.17
C GLU A 81 -6.03 2.87 9.48
N ARG A 82 -5.01 3.66 9.79
CA ARG A 82 -4.31 3.54 11.08
C ARG A 82 -5.09 4.29 12.15
N HIS A 83 -5.59 3.55 13.13
CA HIS A 83 -6.12 4.15 14.35
C HIS A 83 -4.97 4.76 15.18
N VAL A 84 -5.06 6.06 15.47
CA VAL A 84 -4.07 6.75 16.31
C VAL A 84 -4.54 6.68 17.76
N THR A 85 -3.89 5.84 18.56
CA THR A 85 -4.13 5.83 20.01
C THR A 85 -3.50 7.08 20.64
N PRO A 86 -4.24 7.86 21.44
CA PRO A 86 -3.67 8.96 22.18
C PRO A 86 -2.59 8.42 23.13
N ARG A 87 -1.42 9.07 23.16
CA ARG A 87 -0.31 8.73 24.06
C ARG A 87 0.02 9.97 24.86
N ASN A 88 0.07 9.84 26.18
CA ASN A 88 0.53 10.90 27.07
C ASN A 88 1.96 10.58 27.51
N TYR A 89 2.88 11.54 27.41
CA TYR A 89 4.26 11.37 27.86
C TYR A 89 4.36 11.05 29.36
N LEU A 90 3.42 11.56 30.17
CA LEU A 90 3.32 11.25 31.60
C LEU A 90 3.10 9.76 31.89
N ASP A 91 2.52 9.02 30.93
CA ASP A 91 2.31 7.57 31.07
C ASP A 91 3.64 6.81 31.16
N ASN A 92 4.75 7.39 30.69
CA ASN A 92 6.07 6.77 30.76
C ASN A 92 6.64 6.71 32.19
N PHE A 93 6.16 7.56 33.11
CA PHE A 93 6.67 7.67 34.49
C PHE A 93 5.76 7.05 35.54
N LYS A 94 4.69 6.37 35.13
CA LYS A 94 3.80 5.67 36.07
C LYS A 94 4.59 4.53 36.73
N ILE A 95 4.67 4.55 38.06
CA ILE A 95 5.23 3.45 38.84
C ILE A 95 4.25 2.29 38.73
N VAL A 96 4.54 1.34 37.86
CA VAL A 96 3.79 0.09 37.78
C VAL A 96 4.34 -0.83 38.86
N ARG A 97 3.49 -1.22 39.82
CA ARG A 97 3.88 -2.23 40.81
C ARG A 97 3.83 -3.60 40.11
N PRO A 98 4.74 -4.54 40.42
CA PRO A 98 4.79 -5.85 39.76
C PRO A 98 3.45 -6.61 39.77
N GLN A 99 2.63 -6.39 40.81
CA GLN A 99 1.31 -7.01 41.00
C GLN A 99 0.25 -6.51 39.99
N ASP A 100 0.45 -5.32 39.43
CA ASP A 100 -0.49 -4.66 38.51
C ASP A 100 -0.22 -5.03 37.04
N GLU A 101 0.95 -5.60 36.71
CA GLU A 101 1.29 -6.13 35.37
C GLU A 101 0.59 -7.47 35.08
N GLU A 102 0.47 -8.34 36.08
CA GLU A 102 -0.19 -9.65 35.96
C GLU A 102 -1.71 -9.56 35.71
N ARG A 103 -2.35 -8.45 36.12
CA ARG A 103 -3.77 -8.18 35.81
C ARG A 103 -3.98 -7.66 34.39
N GLN A 104 -3.02 -6.91 33.85
CA GLN A 104 -3.11 -6.31 32.52
C GLN A 104 -2.85 -7.32 31.39
N SER A 105 -2.03 -8.36 31.64
CA SER A 105 -1.74 -9.41 30.67
C SER A 105 -2.83 -10.48 30.53
N ARG A 106 -3.74 -10.61 31.52
CA ARG A 106 -4.86 -11.57 31.51
C ARG A 106 -6.17 -11.03 30.92
N SER A 107 -6.26 -9.73 30.60
CA SER A 107 -7.48 -9.12 30.05
C SER A 107 -7.38 -8.77 28.56
N GLY A 108 -6.41 -9.34 27.84
CA GLY A 108 -6.21 -9.16 26.40
C GLY A 108 -6.73 -10.34 25.59
#